data_AF-A0AAJ4UXN0-F1
#
_entry.id   AF-A0AAJ4UXN0-F1
#
_cell.length_a   1.000
_cell.length_b   1.000
_cell.length_c   1.000
_cell.angle_alpha   90.00
_cell.angle_beta   90.00
_cell.angle_gamma   90.00
#
_symmetry.space_group_name_H-M   'P 1'
#
loop_
_entity.id
_entity.type
_entity.pdbx_description
1 polymer ?
#
loop_
_entity_poly.entity_id
_entity_poly.type
_entity_poly.pdbx_seq_one_letter_code
_entity_poly.pdbx_strand_id
1 'polypeptide(L)'
;MLIFWSGTSFEKNGFLEDENGKFIPRNAILEALESAVVFYYIKKDKELERLVTKYLMEKPKLKEISKEVKKRVFEKYPVLDGIEIPEKIYLPEENISNELVKVFDLEKKEFTKSFHMDVFKGVLEDVKIKSQNLEKIKNACKSYARALAEYEHKALKDTEFEDLMVEIQNNIANEWEIPIRVGHWTNTPYKGDLLFFWRVKEVRDYLLKHLHIDIRPKDVLYLPRTNEFLGWGEIKD
;
A
#
# COMPACT_ATOMS: atom_id res chain seq x y z
N MET A 1 5.57 -5.38 -17.10
CA MET A 1 4.54 -4.33 -17.20
C MET A 1 4.00 -4.00 -15.82
N LEU A 2 3.66 -2.74 -15.59
CA LEU A 2 2.94 -2.26 -14.41
C LEU A 2 1.51 -1.91 -14.82
N ILE A 3 0.52 -2.48 -14.15
CA ILE A 3 -0.91 -2.28 -14.45
C ILE A 3 -1.57 -1.65 -13.23
N PHE A 4 -2.26 -0.54 -13.43
CA PHE A 4 -3.12 0.06 -12.41
C PHE A 4 -4.57 -0.29 -12.69
N TRP A 5 -5.07 -1.29 -11.95
CA TRP A 5 -6.45 -1.78 -12.06
C TRP A 5 -7.46 -0.78 -11.47
N SER A 6 -7.01 0.05 -10.53
CA SER A 6 -7.73 1.25 -10.09
C SER A 6 -6.90 2.51 -10.25
N GLY A 7 -7.56 3.67 -10.25
CA GLY A 7 -6.89 4.96 -10.27
C GLY A 7 -5.80 5.07 -9.19
N THR A 8 -4.64 5.59 -9.56
CA THR A 8 -3.53 5.88 -8.64
C THR A 8 -3.17 7.35 -8.67
N SER A 9 -2.58 7.84 -7.59
CA SER A 9 -1.98 9.16 -7.50
C SER A 9 -0.75 9.06 -6.60
N PHE A 10 0.32 9.81 -6.88
CA PHE A 10 1.53 9.70 -6.05
C PHE A 10 1.33 10.38 -4.69
N GLU A 11 0.86 11.62 -4.70
CA GLU A 11 0.53 12.42 -3.51
C GLU A 11 -0.83 13.09 -3.65
N LYS A 12 -1.30 13.76 -2.59
CA LYS A 12 -2.56 14.52 -2.63
C LYS A 12 -2.60 15.55 -3.76
N ASN A 13 -1.44 16.10 -4.14
CA ASN A 13 -1.31 17.10 -5.20
C ASN A 13 -1.10 16.48 -6.59
N GLY A 14 -1.15 15.15 -6.75
CA GLY A 14 -0.95 14.47 -8.03
C GLY A 14 0.41 13.79 -8.16
N PHE A 15 1.03 13.93 -9.34
CA PHE A 15 2.28 13.29 -9.72
C PHE A 15 3.47 14.26 -9.64
N LEU A 16 4.68 13.71 -9.58
CA LEU A 16 5.89 14.49 -9.82
C LEU A 16 5.98 14.82 -11.32
N GLU A 17 6.66 15.90 -11.66
CA GLU A 17 6.75 16.39 -13.05
C GLU A 17 8.16 16.89 -13.35
N ASP A 18 8.66 16.59 -14.54
CA ASP A 18 9.88 17.13 -15.12
C ASP A 18 9.71 17.43 -16.63
N GLU A 19 10.80 17.71 -17.33
CA GLU A 19 10.81 18.04 -18.76
C GLU A 19 10.23 16.94 -19.69
N ASN A 20 10.19 15.69 -19.23
CA ASN A 20 9.63 14.55 -19.97
C ASN A 20 8.18 14.25 -19.55
N GLY A 21 7.60 15.03 -18.64
CA GLY A 21 6.21 14.94 -18.19
C GLY A 21 6.04 14.38 -16.79
N LYS A 22 4.80 13.96 -16.48
CA LYS A 22 4.42 13.45 -15.16
C LYS A 22 4.94 12.03 -14.95
N PHE A 23 5.39 11.72 -13.72
CA PHE A 23 5.97 10.41 -13.40
C PHE A 23 5.68 9.94 -11.98
N ILE A 24 5.78 8.63 -11.80
CA ILE A 24 5.88 7.96 -10.50
C ILE A 24 7.36 7.66 -10.22
N PRO A 25 7.91 8.09 -9.07
CA PRO A 25 9.30 7.79 -8.73
C PRO A 25 9.48 6.35 -8.27
N ARG A 26 10.69 5.81 -8.41
CA ARG A 26 11.09 4.46 -7.95
C ARG A 26 10.63 4.15 -6.53
N ASN A 27 10.73 5.11 -5.62
CA ASN A 27 10.39 4.89 -4.22
C ASN A 27 8.91 4.55 -4.02
N ALA A 28 7.99 4.97 -4.89
CA ALA A 28 6.58 4.62 -4.77
C ALA A 28 6.34 3.10 -4.94
N ILE A 29 7.05 2.47 -5.89
CA ILE A 29 7.00 1.02 -6.10
C ILE A 29 7.78 0.31 -4.99
N LEU A 30 8.97 0.81 -4.67
CA LEU A 30 9.82 0.22 -3.63
C LEU A 30 9.08 0.20 -2.28
N GLU A 31 8.41 1.27 -1.89
CA GLU A 31 7.62 1.34 -0.65
C GLU A 31 6.55 0.25 -0.60
N ALA A 32 5.81 0.02 -1.70
CA ALA A 32 4.79 -1.02 -1.76
C ALA A 32 5.39 -2.43 -1.61
N LEU A 33 6.53 -2.69 -2.25
CA LEU A 33 7.27 -3.95 -2.10
C LEU A 33 7.81 -4.10 -0.68
N GLU A 34 8.32 -3.02 -0.08
CA GLU A 34 8.82 -3.04 1.29
C GLU A 34 7.74 -3.37 2.30
N SER A 35 6.57 -2.72 2.24
CA SER A 35 5.46 -3.03 3.15
C SER A 35 5.06 -4.51 3.05
N ALA A 36 5.05 -5.06 1.83
CA ALA A 36 4.72 -6.46 1.59
C ALA A 36 5.74 -7.42 2.20
N VAL A 37 7.04 -7.16 1.98
CA VAL A 37 8.14 -7.96 2.54
C VAL A 37 8.14 -7.89 4.06
N VAL A 38 7.99 -6.70 4.64
CA VAL A 38 7.87 -6.50 6.10
C VAL A 38 6.73 -7.33 6.67
N PHE A 39 5.53 -7.20 6.12
CA PHE A 39 4.38 -7.97 6.57
C PHE A 39 4.62 -9.49 6.51
N TYR A 40 5.16 -9.97 5.38
CA TYR A 40 5.36 -11.38 5.13
C TYR A 40 6.35 -12.02 6.11
N TYR A 41 7.51 -11.39 6.33
CA TYR A 41 8.54 -11.94 7.19
C TYR A 41 8.23 -11.79 8.67
N ILE A 42 7.63 -10.68 9.10
CA ILE A 42 7.13 -10.57 10.48
C ILE A 42 6.09 -11.66 10.77
N LYS A 43 5.22 -11.98 9.80
CA LYS A 43 4.23 -13.07 9.95
C LYS A 43 4.86 -14.45 10.05
N LYS A 44 5.98 -14.69 9.38
CA LYS A 44 6.62 -16.01 9.29
C LYS A 44 7.66 -16.28 10.38
N ASP A 45 8.32 -15.23 10.87
CA ASP A 45 9.43 -15.35 11.82
C ASP A 45 9.01 -14.83 13.20
N LYS A 46 8.82 -15.76 14.14
CA LYS A 46 8.41 -15.46 15.52
C LYS A 46 9.45 -14.69 16.31
N GLU A 47 10.74 -14.83 16.00
CA GLU A 47 11.77 -14.05 16.67
C GLU A 47 11.75 -12.60 16.19
N LEU A 48 11.62 -12.41 14.87
CA LEU A 48 11.47 -11.08 14.27
C LEU A 48 10.19 -10.39 14.75
N GLU A 49 9.07 -11.12 14.81
CA GLU A 49 7.81 -10.64 15.39
C GLU A 49 8.00 -10.10 16.81
N ARG A 50 8.65 -10.88 17.69
CA ARG A 50 8.93 -10.47 19.07
C ARG A 50 9.86 -9.26 19.13
N LEU A 51 10.92 -9.23 18.31
CA LEU A 51 11.88 -8.13 18.26
C LEU A 51 11.21 -6.81 17.86
N VAL A 52 10.39 -6.84 16.81
CA VAL A 52 9.66 -5.66 16.33
C VAL A 52 8.59 -5.25 17.34
N THR A 53 7.85 -6.20 17.89
CA THR A 53 6.85 -5.93 18.95
C THR A 53 7.49 -5.22 20.14
N LYS A 54 8.62 -5.73 20.64
CA LYS A 54 9.36 -5.11 21.75
C LYS A 54 9.68 -3.64 21.47
N TYR A 55 10.18 -3.33 20.28
CA TYR A 55 10.47 -1.94 19.89
C TYR A 55 9.24 -1.05 19.80
N LEU A 56 8.14 -1.55 19.23
CA LEU A 56 6.89 -0.80 19.18
C LEU A 56 6.34 -0.50 20.60
N MET A 57 6.68 -1.36 21.57
CA MET A 57 6.32 -1.24 22.98
C MET A 57 7.34 -0.45 23.83
N GLU A 58 8.40 0.12 23.22
CA GLU A 58 9.47 0.87 23.91
C GLU A 58 9.45 2.37 23.57
N LYS A 59 8.24 2.93 23.40
CA LYS A 59 7.99 4.34 23.06
C LYS A 59 8.86 4.83 21.90
N PRO A 60 8.74 4.21 20.71
CA PRO A 60 9.58 4.57 19.57
C PRO A 60 9.32 6.01 19.11
N LYS A 61 10.31 6.61 18.45
CA LYS A 61 10.12 7.94 17.84
C LYS A 61 9.16 7.83 16.67
N LEU A 62 8.07 8.58 16.72
CA LEU A 62 7.00 8.56 15.72
C LEU A 62 7.53 8.61 14.27
N LYS A 63 8.43 9.54 13.96
CA LYS A 63 8.98 9.72 12.61
C LYS A 63 9.85 8.55 12.12
N GLU A 64 10.32 7.69 13.02
CA GLU A 64 11.28 6.62 12.71
C GLU A 64 10.64 5.22 12.78
N ILE A 65 9.38 5.09 13.21
CA ILE A 65 8.73 3.78 13.43
C ILE A 65 8.85 2.88 12.19
N SER A 66 8.30 3.31 11.06
CA SER A 66 8.32 2.50 9.82
C SER A 66 9.75 2.19 9.36
N LYS A 67 10.64 3.19 9.39
CA LYS A 67 12.04 3.05 8.97
C LYS A 67 12.78 1.98 9.79
N GLU A 68 12.64 2.02 11.11
CA GLU A 68 13.33 1.09 12.01
C GLU A 68 12.75 -0.33 11.92
N VAL A 69 11.43 -0.46 11.73
CA VAL A 69 10.81 -1.76 11.45
C VAL A 69 11.36 -2.34 10.15
N LYS A 70 11.33 -1.57 9.05
CA LYS A 70 11.88 -1.99 7.75
C LYS A 70 13.33 -2.41 7.88
N LYS A 71 14.17 -1.59 8.52
CA LYS A 71 15.60 -1.88 8.75
C LYS A 71 15.81 -3.26 9.36
N ARG A 72 15.12 -3.59 10.46
CA ARG A 72 15.26 -4.88 11.15
C ARG A 72 14.84 -6.08 10.30
N VAL A 73 13.80 -5.90 9.47
CA VAL A 73 13.40 -6.95 8.53
C VAL A 73 14.47 -7.15 7.47
N PHE A 74 14.94 -6.07 6.83
CA PHE A 74 15.89 -6.14 5.72
C PHE A 74 17.30 -6.54 6.14
N GLU A 75 17.73 -6.25 7.37
CA GLU A 75 18.98 -6.78 7.94
C GLU A 75 18.99 -8.32 8.01
N LYS A 76 17.84 -8.94 8.30
CA LYS A 76 17.70 -10.40 8.36
C LYS A 76 17.31 -11.01 7.00
N TYR A 77 16.51 -10.29 6.23
CA TYR A 77 15.91 -10.73 4.96
C TYR A 77 16.13 -9.67 3.86
N PRO A 78 17.33 -9.60 3.27
CA PRO A 78 17.68 -8.66 2.20
C PRO A 78 17.06 -9.06 0.84
N VAL A 79 15.74 -9.29 0.82
CA VAL A 79 15.02 -9.86 -0.33
C VAL A 79 14.93 -8.87 -1.50
N LEU A 80 14.99 -7.58 -1.21
CA LEU A 80 14.97 -6.51 -2.20
C LEU A 80 16.37 -6.06 -2.61
N ASP A 81 17.44 -6.67 -2.09
CA ASP A 81 18.80 -6.32 -2.50
C ASP A 81 19.00 -6.63 -3.98
N GLY A 82 19.57 -5.66 -4.71
CA GLY A 82 19.79 -5.76 -6.15
C GLY A 82 18.52 -5.72 -7.00
N ILE A 83 17.37 -5.30 -6.45
CA ILE A 83 16.16 -5.11 -7.27
C ILE A 83 16.33 -3.95 -8.26
N GLU A 84 16.12 -4.23 -9.53
CA GLU A 84 16.07 -3.23 -10.59
C GLU A 84 14.63 -2.71 -10.72
N ILE A 85 14.45 -1.40 -10.52
CA ILE A 85 13.20 -0.66 -10.75
C ILE A 85 13.59 0.64 -11.47
N PRO A 86 12.87 1.06 -12.52
CA PRO A 86 13.12 2.34 -13.17
C PRO A 86 13.09 3.51 -12.16
N GLU A 87 14.05 4.43 -12.25
CA GLU A 87 14.14 5.61 -11.37
C GLU A 87 12.90 6.51 -11.48
N LYS A 88 12.42 6.70 -12.72
CA LYS A 88 11.19 7.42 -13.05
C LYS A 88 10.35 6.55 -13.98
N ILE A 89 9.07 6.46 -13.67
CA ILE A 89 8.06 5.78 -14.46
C ILE A 89 7.15 6.85 -15.04
N TYR A 90 7.40 7.24 -16.29
CA TYR A 90 6.63 8.27 -16.98
C TYR A 90 5.21 7.79 -17.30
N LEU A 91 4.26 8.69 -17.13
CA LEU A 91 2.84 8.43 -17.29
C LEU A 91 2.32 9.10 -18.57
N PRO A 92 1.68 8.34 -19.48
CA PRO A 92 0.99 8.93 -20.63
C PRO A 92 -0.05 9.97 -20.19
N GLU A 93 0.06 11.21 -20.69
CA GLU A 93 -0.79 12.33 -20.27
C GLU A 93 -2.28 12.06 -20.56
N GLU A 94 -2.58 11.34 -21.65
CA GLU A 94 -3.94 10.96 -22.04
C GLU A 94 -4.65 10.06 -21.01
N ASN A 95 -3.88 9.40 -20.15
CA ASN A 95 -4.37 8.52 -19.09
C ASN A 95 -4.40 9.21 -17.71
N ILE A 96 -4.06 10.50 -17.66
CA ILE A 96 -4.12 11.32 -16.46
C ILE A 96 -5.37 12.19 -16.54
N SER A 97 -6.24 12.09 -15.53
CA SER A 97 -7.40 12.96 -15.40
C SER A 97 -7.47 13.59 -14.02
N ASN A 98 -7.99 14.82 -13.97
CA ASN A 98 -8.29 15.48 -12.72
C ASN A 98 -9.68 15.03 -12.23
N GLU A 99 -9.71 14.27 -11.14
CA GLU A 99 -10.90 13.55 -10.70
C GLU A 99 -11.36 14.00 -9.31
N LEU A 100 -12.68 14.00 -9.09
CA LEU A 100 -13.26 14.14 -7.77
C LEU A 100 -13.02 12.86 -6.95
N VAL A 101 -12.21 12.97 -5.90
CA VAL A 101 -11.95 11.89 -4.96
C VAL A 101 -12.70 12.15 -3.65
N LYS A 102 -13.30 11.10 -3.09
CA LYS A 102 -13.96 11.13 -1.79
C LYS A 102 -13.18 10.32 -0.77
N VAL A 103 -13.17 10.80 0.47
CA VAL A 103 -12.57 10.11 1.62
C VAL A 103 -13.68 9.35 2.34
N PHE A 104 -13.61 8.03 2.33
CA PHE A 104 -14.55 7.17 3.05
C PHE A 104 -13.95 6.77 4.40
N ASP A 105 -14.63 7.13 5.49
CA ASP A 105 -14.24 6.77 6.85
C ASP A 105 -14.67 5.32 7.15
N LEU A 106 -13.70 4.45 7.42
CA LEU A 106 -13.92 3.01 7.64
C LEU A 106 -14.60 2.70 8.97
N GLU A 107 -14.55 3.61 9.95
CA GLU A 107 -15.17 3.42 11.27
C GLU A 107 -16.62 3.92 11.27
N LYS A 108 -16.84 5.11 10.73
CA LYS A 108 -18.16 5.74 10.63
C LYS A 108 -18.99 5.23 9.46
N LYS A 109 -18.35 4.61 8.47
CA LYS A 109 -18.96 4.15 7.20
C LYS A 109 -19.65 5.28 6.43
N GLU A 110 -19.02 6.45 6.38
CA GLU A 110 -19.55 7.63 5.67
C GLU A 110 -18.45 8.37 4.92
N PHE A 111 -18.84 9.16 3.91
CA PHE A 111 -17.94 10.08 3.25
C PHE A 111 -17.74 11.34 4.09
N THR A 112 -16.48 11.65 4.43
CA THR A 112 -16.17 12.78 5.32
C THR A 112 -15.62 14.00 4.60
N LYS A 113 -14.96 13.80 3.45
CA LYS A 113 -14.34 14.86 2.65
C LYS A 113 -14.35 14.51 1.17
N SER A 114 -14.23 15.54 0.34
CA SER A 114 -13.94 15.38 -1.08
C SER A 114 -12.96 16.45 -1.54
N PHE A 115 -12.19 16.13 -2.58
CA PHE A 115 -11.25 17.05 -3.22
C PHE A 115 -10.94 16.56 -4.63
N HIS A 116 -10.41 17.44 -5.48
CA HIS A 116 -9.93 17.05 -6.80
C HIS A 116 -8.45 16.68 -6.73
N MET A 117 -8.04 15.67 -7.48
CA MET A 117 -6.63 15.31 -7.64
C MET A 117 -6.37 14.67 -9.00
N ASP A 118 -5.13 14.74 -9.45
CA ASP A 118 -4.70 14.03 -10.66
C ASP A 118 -4.60 12.53 -10.36
N VAL A 119 -5.26 11.74 -11.21
CA VAL A 119 -5.34 10.29 -11.13
C VAL A 119 -4.88 9.70 -12.46
N PHE A 120 -4.06 8.65 -12.38
CA PHE A 120 -3.65 7.83 -13.51
C PHE A 120 -4.30 6.46 -13.41
N LYS A 121 -4.81 5.95 -14.53
CA LYS A 121 -5.24 4.56 -14.67
C LYS A 121 -4.82 4.03 -16.03
N GLY A 122 -4.13 2.88 -16.04
CA GLY A 122 -3.67 2.30 -17.30
C GLY A 122 -2.55 1.29 -17.13
N VAL A 123 -2.00 0.90 -18.27
CA VAL A 123 -0.91 -0.08 -18.41
C VAL A 123 0.37 0.65 -18.81
N LEU A 124 1.48 0.29 -18.16
CA LEU A 124 2.82 0.78 -18.44
C LEU A 124 3.68 -0.43 -18.83
N GLU A 125 3.78 -0.69 -20.13
CA GLU A 125 4.36 -1.93 -20.66
C GLU A 125 5.85 -2.10 -20.31
N ASP A 126 6.61 -1.00 -20.39
CA ASP A 126 8.07 -0.97 -20.19
C ASP A 126 8.51 -1.07 -18.73
N VAL A 127 7.57 -1.00 -17.78
CA VAL A 127 7.88 -1.12 -16.36
C VAL A 127 8.01 -2.58 -15.99
N LYS A 128 9.25 -3.01 -15.75
CA LYS A 128 9.56 -4.36 -15.27
C LYS A 128 10.44 -4.27 -14.04
N ILE A 129 10.28 -5.23 -13.13
CA ILE A 129 11.19 -5.41 -12.01
C ILE A 129 12.09 -6.61 -12.28
N LYS A 130 13.37 -6.52 -11.93
CA LYS A 130 14.27 -7.69 -11.95
C LYS A 130 14.84 -7.92 -10.57
N SER A 131 14.83 -9.18 -10.13
CA SER A 131 15.42 -9.57 -8.85
C SER A 131 15.76 -11.06 -8.87
N GLN A 132 16.84 -11.43 -8.18
CA GLN A 132 17.15 -12.84 -7.92
C GLN A 132 16.15 -13.49 -6.96
N ASN A 133 15.36 -12.70 -6.23
CA ASN A 133 14.38 -13.15 -5.26
C ASN A 133 12.92 -12.93 -5.71
N LEU A 134 12.66 -12.83 -7.02
CA LEU A 134 11.34 -12.46 -7.56
C LEU A 134 10.20 -13.31 -6.99
N GLU A 135 10.41 -14.63 -6.88
CA GLU A 135 9.39 -15.53 -6.31
C GLU A 135 9.08 -15.23 -4.83
N LYS A 136 10.08 -14.84 -4.04
CA LYS A 136 9.85 -14.41 -2.64
C LYS A 136 9.05 -13.10 -2.60
N ILE A 137 9.37 -12.16 -3.49
CA ILE A 137 8.66 -10.87 -3.62
C ILE A 137 7.20 -11.12 -4.01
N LYS A 138 6.96 -11.98 -5.01
CA LYS A 138 5.62 -12.40 -5.44
C LYS A 138 4.79 -12.95 -4.30
N ASN A 139 5.37 -13.89 -3.53
CA ASN A 139 4.71 -14.48 -2.36
C ASN A 139 4.43 -13.46 -1.25
N ALA A 140 5.36 -12.53 -1.00
CA ALA A 140 5.18 -11.47 -0.03
C ALA A 140 4.04 -10.52 -0.44
N CYS A 141 4.06 -10.06 -1.69
CA CYS A 141 3.04 -9.18 -2.27
C CYS A 141 1.65 -9.82 -2.24
N LYS A 142 1.50 -11.08 -2.68
CA LYS A 142 0.23 -11.82 -2.56
C LYS A 142 -0.25 -11.94 -1.12
N SER A 143 0.63 -12.29 -0.19
CA SER A 143 0.24 -12.43 1.21
C SER A 143 -0.20 -11.09 1.82
N TYR A 144 0.48 -9.99 1.47
CA TYR A 144 0.17 -8.66 1.95
C TYR A 144 -1.13 -8.13 1.34
N ALA A 145 -1.26 -8.19 0.02
CA ALA A 145 -2.44 -7.71 -0.70
C ALA A 145 -3.72 -8.43 -0.23
N ARG A 146 -3.66 -9.76 -0.03
CA ARG A 146 -4.80 -10.52 0.52
C ARG A 146 -5.19 -10.04 1.91
N ALA A 147 -4.21 -9.83 2.79
CA ALA A 147 -4.47 -9.38 4.16
C ALA A 147 -5.03 -7.95 4.20
N LEU A 148 -4.54 -7.06 3.33
CA LEU A 148 -5.03 -5.70 3.20
C LEU A 148 -6.47 -5.68 2.67
N ALA A 149 -6.75 -6.41 1.59
CA ALA A 149 -8.08 -6.52 1.02
C ALA A 149 -9.08 -7.17 1.99
N GLU A 150 -8.65 -8.17 2.78
CA GLU A 150 -9.47 -8.78 3.84
C GLU A 150 -9.80 -7.80 4.96
N TYR A 151 -8.85 -6.95 5.35
CA TYR A 151 -9.10 -5.91 6.33
C TYR A 151 -10.14 -4.91 5.82
N GLU A 152 -9.97 -4.42 4.60
CA GLU A 152 -10.89 -3.45 3.99
C GLU A 152 -12.27 -4.05 3.75
N HIS A 153 -12.35 -5.29 3.27
CA HIS A 153 -13.63 -6.00 3.15
C HIS A 153 -14.34 -6.08 4.51
N LYS A 154 -13.66 -6.46 5.60
CA LYS A 154 -14.28 -6.49 6.94
C LYS A 154 -14.81 -5.13 7.38
N ALA A 155 -14.11 -4.04 7.05
CA ALA A 155 -14.53 -2.69 7.38
C ALA A 155 -15.71 -2.21 6.51
N LEU A 156 -15.75 -2.62 5.24
CA LEU A 156 -16.74 -2.23 4.24
C LEU A 156 -17.93 -3.21 4.15
N LYS A 157 -17.95 -4.26 4.97
CA LYS A 157 -19.06 -5.19 5.05
C LYS A 157 -20.38 -4.46 5.32
N ASP A 158 -21.45 -4.90 4.67
CA ASP A 158 -22.80 -4.33 4.74
C ASP A 158 -22.86 -2.88 4.22
N THR A 159 -21.91 -2.48 3.36
CA THR A 159 -21.93 -1.21 2.62
C THR A 159 -22.07 -1.47 1.12
N GLU A 160 -22.39 -0.43 0.35
CA GLU A 160 -22.43 -0.51 -1.13
C GLU A 160 -21.08 -0.89 -1.78
N PHE A 161 -19.98 -0.87 -1.02
CA PHE A 161 -18.63 -1.16 -1.51
C PHE A 161 -18.14 -2.58 -1.20
N GLU A 162 -18.97 -3.44 -0.59
CA GLU A 162 -18.57 -4.82 -0.24
C GLU A 162 -18.18 -5.62 -1.50
N ASP A 163 -18.99 -5.53 -2.56
CA ASP A 163 -18.74 -6.25 -3.82
C ASP A 163 -17.43 -5.84 -4.50
N LEU A 164 -17.04 -4.56 -4.41
CA LEU A 164 -15.74 -4.08 -4.92
C LEU A 164 -14.58 -4.79 -4.24
N MET A 165 -14.68 -5.01 -2.93
CA MET A 165 -13.63 -5.69 -2.19
C MET A 165 -13.59 -7.18 -2.48
N VAL A 166 -14.75 -7.81 -2.70
CA VAL A 166 -14.84 -9.21 -3.14
C VAL A 166 -14.14 -9.40 -4.49
N GLU A 167 -14.39 -8.50 -5.45
CA GLU A 167 -13.72 -8.51 -6.76
C GLU A 167 -12.20 -8.39 -6.62
N ILE A 168 -11.72 -7.42 -5.85
CA ILE A 168 -10.28 -7.23 -5.59
C ILE A 168 -9.67 -8.49 -4.97
N GLN A 169 -10.34 -9.11 -3.99
CA GLN A 169 -9.86 -10.34 -3.35
C GLN A 169 -9.76 -11.50 -4.34
N ASN A 170 -10.76 -11.66 -5.22
CA ASN A 170 -10.77 -12.70 -6.25
C ASN A 170 -9.63 -12.49 -7.26
N ASN A 171 -9.39 -11.26 -7.69
CA ASN A 171 -8.30 -10.93 -8.62
C ASN A 171 -6.93 -11.20 -7.99
N ILE A 172 -6.70 -10.78 -6.74
CA ILE A 172 -5.48 -11.10 -6.00
C ILE A 172 -5.29 -12.62 -5.85
N ALA A 173 -6.38 -13.37 -5.67
CA ALA A 173 -6.32 -14.81 -5.46
C ALA A 173 -5.92 -15.56 -6.74
N ASN A 174 -6.54 -15.19 -7.86
CA ASN A 174 -6.60 -16.04 -9.06
C ASN A 174 -5.89 -15.44 -10.28
N GLU A 175 -5.80 -14.11 -10.37
CA GLU A 175 -5.36 -13.43 -11.60
C GLU A 175 -4.03 -12.71 -11.42
N TRP A 176 -3.93 -11.85 -10.39
CA TRP A 176 -2.80 -10.93 -10.26
C TRP A 176 -1.49 -11.66 -9.92
N GLU A 177 -0.43 -11.26 -10.63
CA GLU A 177 0.88 -11.88 -10.48
C GLU A 177 1.61 -11.38 -9.25
N ILE A 178 2.01 -10.10 -9.25
CA ILE A 178 2.62 -9.42 -8.10
C ILE A 178 1.68 -8.26 -7.73
N PRO A 179 0.69 -8.50 -6.86
CA PRO A 179 -0.30 -7.49 -6.52
C PRO A 179 0.33 -6.43 -5.61
N ILE A 180 0.13 -5.17 -5.94
CA ILE A 180 0.67 -4.03 -5.19
C ILE A 180 -0.41 -2.99 -4.92
N ARG A 181 -0.19 -2.18 -3.89
CA ARG A 181 -0.96 -0.97 -3.67
C ARG A 181 -0.04 0.23 -3.54
N VAL A 182 -0.09 1.13 -4.52
CA VAL A 182 0.88 2.21 -4.71
C VAL A 182 0.21 3.57 -4.56
N GLY A 183 0.98 4.54 -4.08
CA GLY A 183 0.59 5.94 -4.09
C GLY A 183 -0.22 6.35 -2.86
N HIS A 184 -1.05 7.36 -3.04
CA HIS A 184 -1.89 7.97 -2.02
C HIS A 184 -3.29 7.36 -2.07
N TRP A 185 -3.50 6.29 -1.28
CA TRP A 185 -4.78 5.57 -1.20
C TRP A 185 -5.47 5.69 0.17
N THR A 186 -4.80 6.31 1.15
CA THR A 186 -5.31 6.62 2.49
C THR A 186 -4.61 7.86 3.03
N ASN A 187 -5.28 8.63 3.88
CA ASN A 187 -4.66 9.73 4.64
C ASN A 187 -3.96 9.25 5.92
N THR A 188 -4.06 7.96 6.25
CA THR A 188 -3.53 7.43 7.51
C THR A 188 -1.99 7.40 7.50
N PRO A 189 -1.33 7.82 8.60
CA PRO A 189 0.11 7.69 8.77
C PRO A 189 0.61 6.25 8.55
N TYR A 190 1.80 6.09 7.97
CA TYR A 190 2.45 4.80 7.67
C TYR A 190 1.70 3.89 6.69
N LYS A 191 0.56 4.32 6.12
CA LYS A 191 -0.24 3.56 5.16
C LYS A 191 -0.37 2.11 5.60
N GLY A 192 0.21 1.16 4.86
CA GLY A 192 0.21 -0.27 5.16
C GLY A 192 1.49 -0.83 5.79
N ASP A 193 2.49 -0.02 6.10
CA ASP A 193 3.80 -0.48 6.60
C ASP A 193 3.70 -1.28 7.91
N LEU A 194 2.69 -0.99 8.73
CA LEU A 194 2.45 -1.66 10.02
C LEU A 194 1.25 -2.61 9.99
N LEU A 195 0.82 -3.06 8.79
CA LEU A 195 -0.34 -3.94 8.59
C LEU A 195 -0.35 -5.14 9.54
N PHE A 196 0.80 -5.79 9.76
CA PHE A 196 0.87 -6.94 10.66
C PHE A 196 0.41 -6.61 12.08
N PHE A 197 0.73 -5.41 12.57
CA PHE A 197 0.43 -4.98 13.93
C PHE A 197 -0.97 -4.38 14.09
N TRP A 198 -1.74 -4.22 13.02
CA TRP A 198 -3.14 -3.77 13.10
C TRP A 198 -4.03 -4.72 13.92
N ARG A 199 -3.68 -6.01 13.92
CA ARG A 199 -4.37 -7.05 14.70
C ARG A 199 -3.74 -7.32 16.07
N VAL A 200 -2.58 -6.74 16.37
CA VAL A 200 -1.88 -6.93 17.66
C VAL A 200 -2.39 -5.85 18.62
N LYS A 201 -3.45 -6.18 19.37
CA LYS A 201 -4.14 -5.24 20.26
C LYS A 201 -3.19 -4.54 21.24
N GLU A 202 -2.29 -5.29 21.85
CA GLU A 202 -1.31 -4.78 22.82
C GLU A 202 -0.42 -3.67 22.24
N VAL A 203 0.10 -3.88 21.03
CA VAL A 203 0.91 -2.89 20.31
C VAL A 203 0.10 -1.65 20.00
N ARG A 204 -1.13 -1.83 19.51
CA ARG A 204 -2.01 -0.70 19.17
C ARG A 204 -2.39 0.13 20.38
N ASP A 205 -2.81 -0.52 21.46
CA ASP A 205 -3.21 0.15 22.69
C ASP A 205 -2.03 0.93 23.30
N TYR A 206 -0.82 0.36 23.22
CA TYR A 206 0.40 1.05 23.67
C TYR A 206 0.69 2.29 22.82
N LEU A 207 0.72 2.16 21.49
CA LEU A 207 1.01 3.28 20.58
C LEU A 207 -0.04 4.38 20.70
N LEU A 208 -1.31 4.03 20.87
CA LEU A 208 -2.40 4.99 21.10
C LEU A 208 -2.23 5.71 22.44
N LYS A 209 -1.91 4.99 23.51
CA LYS A 209 -1.74 5.56 24.86
C LYS A 209 -0.51 6.46 24.99
N HIS A 210 0.62 6.06 24.40
CA HIS A 210 1.91 6.69 24.66
C HIS A 210 2.37 7.64 23.55
N LEU A 211 1.88 7.46 22.31
CA LEU A 211 2.24 8.27 21.15
C LEU A 211 1.03 8.94 20.49
N HIS A 212 -0.19 8.71 21.00
CA HIS A 212 -1.45 9.28 20.47
C HIS A 212 -1.69 8.97 18.99
N ILE A 213 -1.27 7.78 18.54
CA ILE A 213 -1.47 7.33 17.17
C ILE A 213 -2.25 6.02 17.10
N ASP A 214 -3.21 5.94 16.17
CA ASP A 214 -3.73 4.66 15.68
C ASP A 214 -3.02 4.35 14.36
N ILE A 215 -2.35 3.19 14.31
CA ILE A 215 -1.59 2.74 13.14
C ILE A 215 -2.49 2.10 12.08
N ARG A 216 -3.77 1.86 12.38
CA ARG A 216 -4.72 1.32 11.41
C ARG A 216 -5.25 2.43 10.49
N PRO A 217 -5.49 2.11 9.20
CA PRO A 217 -6.22 2.99 8.31
C PRO A 217 -7.57 3.34 8.88
N LYS A 218 -7.82 4.65 8.98
CA LYS A 218 -9.13 5.21 9.33
C LYS A 218 -9.98 5.48 8.10
N ASP A 219 -9.33 5.66 6.96
CA ASP A 219 -9.99 6.03 5.72
C ASP A 219 -9.34 5.39 4.50
N VAL A 220 -10.12 5.28 3.44
CA VAL A 220 -9.69 4.93 2.09
C VAL A 220 -10.19 5.96 1.10
N LEU A 221 -9.41 6.19 0.05
CA LEU A 221 -9.77 7.10 -1.02
C LEU A 221 -10.56 6.37 -2.11
N TYR A 222 -11.69 6.95 -2.46
CA TYR A 222 -12.67 6.39 -3.39
C TYR A 222 -12.89 7.35 -4.56
N LEU A 223 -12.94 6.79 -5.78
CA LEU A 223 -13.20 7.49 -7.02
C LEU A 223 -14.64 7.20 -7.49
N PRO A 224 -15.60 8.13 -7.32
CA PRO A 224 -17.01 7.87 -7.63
C PRO A 224 -17.30 7.67 -9.11
N ARG A 225 -16.51 8.30 -9.99
CA ARG A 225 -16.71 8.23 -11.44
C ARG A 225 -16.54 6.80 -11.97
N THR A 226 -15.56 6.07 -11.44
CA THR A 226 -15.20 4.71 -11.88
C THR A 226 -15.54 3.64 -10.84
N ASN A 227 -16.16 4.03 -9.72
CA ASN A 227 -16.57 3.14 -8.62
C ASN A 227 -15.42 2.26 -8.11
N GLU A 228 -14.32 2.87 -7.67
CA GLU A 228 -13.13 2.13 -7.23
C GLU A 228 -12.37 2.79 -6.07
N PHE A 229 -11.67 1.98 -5.27
CA PHE A 229 -10.71 2.48 -4.29
C PHE A 229 -9.32 2.64 -4.91
N LEU A 230 -8.64 3.72 -4.57
CA LEU A 230 -7.38 4.08 -5.23
C LEU A 230 -6.23 3.12 -4.90
N GLY A 231 -5.30 3.04 -5.86
CA GLY A 231 -3.93 2.56 -5.70
C GLY A 231 -3.70 1.08 -6.01
N TRP A 232 -4.73 0.30 -6.34
CA TRP A 232 -4.58 -1.13 -6.63
C TRP A 232 -3.99 -1.36 -8.02
N GLY A 233 -3.00 -2.24 -8.08
CA GLY A 233 -2.35 -2.62 -9.32
C GLY A 233 -1.58 -3.93 -9.22
N GLU A 234 -0.91 -4.29 -10.29
CA GLU A 234 -0.01 -5.42 -10.33
C GLU A 234 1.25 -5.14 -11.14
N ILE A 235 2.32 -5.87 -10.81
CA ILE A 235 3.49 -6.01 -11.67
C ILE A 235 3.41 -7.40 -12.29
N LYS A 236 3.50 -7.46 -13.61
CA LYS A 236 3.43 -8.67 -14.41
C LYS A 236 4.69 -8.76 -15.27
N ASP A 237 5.30 -9.94 -15.33
CA ASP A 237 6.54 -10.14 -16.10
C ASP A 237 6.35 -10.00 -17.63
#